data_AF-A0A375A7Y7-F1
#
_entry.id   AF-A0A375A7Y7-F1
#
_cell.length_a   1.000
_cell.length_b   1.000
_cell.length_c   1.000
_cell.angle_alpha   90.00
_cell.angle_beta   90.00
_cell.angle_gamma   90.00
#
_symmetry.space_group_name_H-M   'P 1'
#
loop_
_entity.id
_entity.type
_entity.pdbx_description
1 polymer ?
#
loop_
_entity_poly.entity_id
_entity_poly.type
_entity_poly.pdbx_seq_one_letter_code
_entity_poly.pdbx_strand_id
1 'polypeptide(L)'
;MVEIFQLYLDQYESAEIRKAPEVIAEFMGWENLKEGVLNRKGTQRVIMVAANFRKEVTNTALWLMQFGIRAQCFKVTPYRFGEDVFVDIRQVIPTPEAESYMIGMAQKEAEEQSATSSSELQQRHYLRREFWTMALEKFRTSPCSLFNNRAPSTDHWLAAGSGVSGVPFELIFSQKDARVQLNISRGDALENTWLFERLQERRTHIESLFGEPLDWRLLPERKSCQIVCSKAFDGGNKEIWPAIIDWMMDSMNRLEKTIRPSLLELAIELKQTGLITEGEEE
;
A
#
# COMPACT_ATOMS: atom_id res chain seq x y z
N MET A 1 -1.95 -22.41 -20.37
CA MET A 1 -1.54 -22.12 -21.76
C MET A 1 -0.94 -23.35 -22.42
N VAL A 2 0.17 -23.89 -21.90
CA VAL A 2 0.81 -25.11 -22.43
C VAL A 2 -0.17 -26.29 -22.45
N GLU A 3 -0.94 -26.50 -21.38
CA GLU A 3 -1.96 -27.57 -21.31
C GLU A 3 -3.08 -27.38 -22.33
N ILE A 4 -3.56 -26.15 -22.52
CA ILE A 4 -4.61 -25.84 -23.51
C ILE A 4 -4.09 -26.11 -24.93
N PHE A 5 -2.83 -25.76 -25.20
CA PHE A 5 -2.22 -26.01 -26.50
C PHE A 5 -1.95 -27.51 -26.72
N GLN A 6 -1.59 -28.24 -25.67
CA GLN A 6 -1.47 -29.70 -25.75
C GLN A 6 -2.81 -30.34 -26.14
N LEU A 7 -3.91 -29.92 -25.52
CA LEU A 7 -5.26 -30.40 -25.88
C LEU A 7 -5.60 -30.12 -27.35
N TYR A 8 -5.18 -28.98 -27.90
CA TYR A 8 -5.36 -28.65 -29.30
C TYR A 8 -4.54 -29.59 -30.22
N LEU A 9 -3.27 -29.81 -29.92
CA LEU A 9 -2.40 -30.71 -30.68
C LEU A 9 -2.96 -32.14 -30.68
N ASP A 10 -3.40 -32.62 -29.51
CA ASP A 10 -3.98 -33.95 -29.35
C ASP A 10 -5.26 -34.12 -30.18
N GLN A 11 -6.04 -33.05 -30.37
CA GLN A 11 -7.30 -33.08 -31.08
C GLN A 11 -7.15 -32.94 -32.61
N TYR A 12 -6.22 -32.11 -33.09
CA TYR A 12 -6.16 -31.69 -34.50
C TYR A 12 -4.89 -32.15 -35.24
N GLU A 13 -3.81 -32.51 -34.54
CA GLU A 13 -2.53 -32.94 -35.11
C GLU A 13 -2.11 -34.33 -34.59
N SER A 14 -3.07 -35.25 -34.47
CA SER A 14 -2.86 -36.57 -33.84
C SER A 14 -1.92 -37.54 -34.60
N ALA A 15 -1.46 -37.19 -35.79
CA ALA A 15 -0.55 -38.00 -36.60
C ALA A 15 0.91 -37.93 -36.14
N GLU A 16 1.32 -36.84 -35.47
CA GLU A 16 2.64 -36.69 -34.86
C GLU A 16 2.49 -36.33 -33.39
N ILE A 17 2.99 -37.19 -32.48
CA ILE A 17 2.94 -36.91 -31.04
C ILE A 17 4.01 -35.86 -30.71
N ARG A 18 3.68 -34.59 -30.92
CA ARG A 18 4.52 -33.45 -30.55
C ARG A 18 4.12 -32.93 -29.17
N LYS A 19 5.11 -32.63 -28.33
CA LYS A 19 4.86 -32.04 -27.01
C LYS A 19 4.74 -30.53 -27.12
N ALA A 20 3.67 -29.95 -26.58
CA ALA A 20 3.39 -28.52 -26.60
C ALA A 20 4.58 -27.63 -26.15
N PRO A 21 5.36 -27.97 -25.09
CA PRO A 21 6.55 -27.19 -24.73
C PRO A 21 7.62 -27.08 -25.82
N GLU A 22 7.82 -28.15 -26.60
CA GLU A 22 8.85 -28.21 -27.64
C GLU A 22 8.42 -27.39 -28.86
N VAL A 23 7.15 -27.54 -29.27
CA VAL A 23 6.55 -26.76 -30.37
C VAL A 23 6.57 -25.26 -30.06
N ILE A 24 6.23 -24.88 -28.82
CA ILE A 24 6.25 -23.47 -28.41
C ILE A 24 7.69 -22.95 -28.38
N ALA A 25 8.65 -23.72 -27.83
CA ALA A 25 10.05 -23.30 -27.78
C ALA A 25 10.63 -23.10 -29.19
N GLU A 26 10.39 -24.04 -30.10
CA GLU A 26 10.80 -23.95 -31.51
C GLU A 26 10.21 -22.71 -32.19
N PHE A 27 8.90 -22.49 -32.06
CA PHE A 27 8.23 -21.32 -32.64
C PHE A 27 8.81 -19.99 -32.12
N MET A 28 9.19 -19.96 -30.84
CA MET A 28 9.75 -18.77 -30.19
C MET A 28 11.26 -18.62 -30.41
N GLY A 29 11.93 -19.60 -31.03
CA GLY A 29 13.38 -19.64 -31.21
C GLY A 29 14.16 -19.84 -29.90
N TRP A 30 13.57 -20.51 -28.91
CA TRP A 30 14.20 -20.84 -27.63
C TRP A 30 14.77 -22.26 -27.65
N GLU A 31 15.86 -22.50 -26.92
CA GLU A 31 16.42 -23.85 -26.74
C GLU A 31 15.45 -24.74 -25.95
N ASN A 32 14.73 -24.17 -24.99
CA ASN A 32 13.63 -24.82 -24.29
C ASN A 32 12.71 -23.81 -23.60
N LEU A 33 11.54 -24.27 -23.16
CA LEU A 33 10.51 -23.42 -22.56
C LEU A 33 10.95 -22.69 -21.26
N LYS A 34 12.02 -23.13 -20.60
CA LYS A 34 12.52 -22.47 -19.36
C LYS A 34 13.34 -21.21 -19.65
N GLU A 35 13.82 -21.05 -20.88
CA GLU A 35 14.61 -19.88 -21.30
C GLU A 35 13.75 -18.61 -21.45
N GLY A 36 12.46 -18.80 -21.73
CA GLY A 36 11.52 -17.71 -22.01
C GLY A 36 10.37 -17.60 -21.02
N VAL A 37 9.88 -16.37 -20.82
CA VAL A 37 8.65 -16.10 -20.05
C VAL A 37 7.50 -15.89 -21.02
N LEU A 38 6.55 -16.81 -21.05
CA LEU A 38 5.28 -16.66 -21.74
C LEU A 38 4.33 -15.74 -20.97
N ASN A 39 3.49 -14.98 -21.68
CA ASN A 39 2.47 -14.09 -21.10
C ASN A 39 3.01 -13.09 -20.08
N ARG A 40 4.06 -12.33 -20.43
CA ARG A 40 4.53 -11.23 -19.60
C ARG A 40 3.38 -10.27 -19.28
N LYS A 41 3.27 -9.86 -18.02
CA LYS A 41 2.20 -8.97 -17.57
C LYS A 41 2.22 -7.68 -18.39
N GLY A 42 1.07 -7.31 -18.96
CA GLY A 42 0.93 -6.09 -19.78
C GLY A 42 1.38 -6.24 -21.23
N THR A 43 1.85 -7.42 -21.67
CA THR A 43 2.20 -7.65 -23.08
C THR A 43 1.08 -8.28 -23.89
N GLN A 44 -0.03 -8.68 -23.26
CA GLN A 44 -1.17 -9.27 -23.98
C GLN A 44 -1.74 -8.29 -25.02
N ARG A 45 -2.08 -8.82 -26.18
CA ARG A 45 -2.70 -8.11 -27.30
C ARG A 45 -3.94 -8.86 -27.75
N VAL A 46 -4.98 -8.13 -28.08
CA VAL A 46 -6.22 -8.65 -28.67
C VAL A 46 -6.26 -8.19 -30.11
N ILE A 47 -6.31 -9.14 -31.04
CA ILE A 47 -6.49 -8.85 -32.48
C ILE A 47 -7.82 -9.44 -32.90
N MET A 48 -8.72 -8.59 -33.36
CA MET A 48 -10.02 -9.00 -33.87
C MET A 48 -10.01 -8.86 -35.38
N VAL A 49 -10.42 -9.91 -36.10
CA VAL A 49 -10.41 -9.93 -37.56
C VAL A 49 -11.82 -10.29 -38.04
N ALA A 50 -12.44 -9.43 -38.85
CA ALA A 50 -13.81 -9.65 -39.33
C ALA A 50 -14.07 -8.95 -40.67
N ALA A 51 -15.10 -9.37 -41.41
CA ALA A 51 -15.53 -8.66 -42.62
C ALA A 51 -16.16 -7.29 -42.29
N ASN A 52 -16.86 -7.18 -41.16
CA ASN A 52 -17.43 -5.94 -40.63
C ASN A 52 -17.48 -6.01 -39.09
N PHE A 53 -17.31 -4.86 -38.43
CA PHE A 53 -17.48 -4.73 -36.99
C PHE A 53 -18.77 -3.98 -36.67
N ARG A 54 -19.53 -4.49 -35.70
CA ARG A 54 -20.65 -3.74 -35.11
C ARG A 54 -20.11 -2.71 -34.12
N LYS A 55 -20.89 -1.65 -33.86
CA LYS A 55 -20.48 -0.55 -32.97
C LYS A 55 -20.16 -1.02 -31.56
N GLU A 56 -20.87 -2.02 -31.06
CA GLU A 56 -20.67 -2.59 -29.74
C GLU A 56 -19.25 -3.20 -29.62
N VAL A 57 -18.77 -3.85 -30.68
CA VAL A 57 -17.44 -4.47 -30.72
C VAL A 57 -16.35 -3.41 -30.78
N THR A 58 -16.51 -2.39 -31.64
CA THR A 58 -15.54 -1.29 -31.74
C THR A 58 -15.49 -0.46 -30.46
N ASN A 59 -16.64 -0.21 -29.81
CA ASN A 59 -16.70 0.49 -28.52
C ASN A 59 -16.01 -0.30 -27.41
N THR A 60 -16.21 -1.63 -27.38
CA THR A 60 -15.53 -2.50 -26.40
C THR A 60 -14.02 -2.50 -26.63
N ALA A 61 -13.56 -2.55 -27.89
CA ALA A 61 -12.13 -2.48 -28.20
C ALA A 61 -11.52 -1.15 -27.72
N LEU A 62 -12.18 -0.01 -27.97
CA LEU A 62 -11.75 1.31 -27.49
C LEU A 62 -11.76 1.39 -25.95
N TRP A 63 -12.79 0.82 -25.30
CA TRP A 63 -12.86 0.76 -23.84
C TRP A 63 -11.70 -0.04 -23.25
N LEU A 64 -11.38 -1.22 -23.80
CA LEU A 64 -10.23 -2.03 -23.37
C LEU A 64 -8.90 -1.25 -23.47
N MET A 65 -8.74 -0.43 -24.51
CA MET A 65 -7.55 0.40 -24.69
C MET A 65 -7.38 1.45 -23.58
N GLN A 66 -8.46 2.01 -23.03
CA GLN A 66 -8.40 2.95 -21.89
C GLN A 66 -7.86 2.31 -20.61
N PHE A 67 -7.97 0.98 -20.47
CA PHE A 67 -7.42 0.23 -19.34
C PHE A 67 -6.04 -0.38 -19.64
N GLY A 68 -5.37 0.09 -20.69
CA GLY A 68 -4.03 -0.35 -21.07
C GLY A 68 -3.98 -1.73 -21.73
N ILE A 69 -5.12 -2.27 -22.17
CA ILE A 69 -5.17 -3.52 -22.94
C ILE A 69 -5.05 -3.18 -24.43
N ARG A 70 -4.01 -3.68 -25.08
CA ARG A 70 -3.80 -3.45 -26.52
C ARG A 70 -4.83 -4.23 -27.34
N ALA A 71 -5.83 -3.54 -27.88
CA ALA A 71 -6.86 -4.12 -28.74
C ALA A 71 -6.79 -3.50 -30.15
N GLN A 72 -6.85 -4.35 -31.18
CA GLN A 72 -6.84 -3.95 -32.58
C GLN A 72 -7.95 -4.66 -33.35
N CYS A 73 -8.60 -3.95 -34.27
CA CYS A 73 -9.64 -4.50 -35.15
C CYS A 73 -9.21 -4.36 -36.61
N PHE A 74 -9.14 -5.46 -37.34
CA PHE A 74 -8.81 -5.51 -38.77
C PHE A 74 -10.01 -5.96 -39.59
N LYS A 75 -10.41 -5.13 -40.55
CA LYS A 75 -11.39 -5.48 -41.56
C LYS A 75 -10.70 -6.21 -42.70
N VAL A 76 -11.19 -7.38 -43.05
CA VAL A 76 -10.65 -8.21 -44.12
C VAL A 76 -11.70 -8.39 -45.22
N THR A 77 -11.32 -8.08 -46.46
CA THR A 77 -12.18 -8.23 -47.64
C THR A 77 -11.47 -9.10 -48.68
N PRO A 78 -11.93 -10.34 -48.90
CA PRO A 78 -11.37 -11.20 -49.93
C PRO A 78 -11.95 -10.86 -51.31
N TYR A 79 -11.13 -10.98 -52.34
CA TYR A 79 -11.47 -10.86 -53.76
C TYR A 79 -10.96 -12.11 -54.48
N ARG A 80 -11.71 -12.60 -55.46
CA ARG A 80 -11.26 -13.71 -56.33
C ARG A 80 -11.17 -13.23 -57.76
N PHE A 81 -10.07 -13.53 -58.43
CA PHE A 81 -9.87 -13.28 -59.85
C PHE A 81 -9.30 -14.54 -60.50
N GLY A 82 -10.13 -15.26 -61.24
CA GLY A 82 -9.78 -16.60 -61.72
C GLY A 82 -9.59 -17.59 -60.54
N GLU A 83 -8.44 -18.27 -60.52
CA GLU A 83 -8.01 -19.14 -59.42
C GLU A 83 -7.30 -18.37 -58.28
N ASP A 84 -6.93 -17.10 -58.51
CA ASP A 84 -6.20 -16.30 -57.54
C ASP A 84 -7.13 -15.62 -56.52
N VAL A 85 -6.72 -15.62 -55.25
CA VAL A 85 -7.43 -14.97 -54.14
C VAL A 85 -6.58 -13.81 -53.61
N PHE A 86 -7.14 -12.61 -53.66
CA PHE A 86 -6.56 -11.39 -53.11
C PHE A 86 -7.27 -11.03 -51.82
N VAL A 87 -6.54 -10.45 -50.87
CA VAL A 87 -7.10 -10.06 -49.57
C VAL A 87 -6.71 -8.63 -49.27
N ASP A 88 -7.71 -7.76 -49.10
CA ASP A 88 -7.52 -6.40 -48.58
C ASP A 88 -7.72 -6.40 -47.06
N ILE A 89 -6.71 -5.90 -46.34
CA ILE A 89 -6.69 -5.85 -44.88
C ILE A 89 -6.57 -4.40 -44.46
N ARG A 90 -7.57 -3.90 -43.72
CA ARG A 90 -7.60 -2.51 -43.23
C ARG A 90 -7.77 -2.48 -41.72
N GLN A 91 -6.96 -1.67 -41.04
CA GLN A 91 -7.10 -1.44 -39.61
C GLN A 91 -8.25 -0.48 -39.34
N VAL A 92 -9.24 -0.92 -38.56
CA VAL A 92 -10.44 -0.15 -38.18
C VAL A 92 -10.24 0.52 -36.82
N ILE A 93 -9.64 -0.19 -35.85
CA ILE A 93 -9.34 0.32 -34.51
C ILE A 93 -7.92 -0.10 -34.13
N PRO A 94 -7.08 0.82 -33.63
CA PRO A 94 -7.20 2.26 -33.84
C PRO A 94 -7.08 2.59 -35.33
N THR A 95 -7.69 3.67 -35.83
CA THR A 95 -7.32 4.14 -37.19
C THR A 95 -5.86 4.60 -37.15
N PRO A 96 -5.09 4.48 -38.26
CA PRO A 96 -3.69 4.87 -38.27
C PRO A 96 -3.42 6.30 -37.78
N GLU A 97 -4.32 7.25 -38.07
CA GLU A 97 -4.19 8.63 -37.54
C GLU A 97 -4.54 8.73 -36.04
N ALA A 98 -5.48 7.91 -35.56
CA ALA A 98 -5.90 7.90 -34.16
C ALA A 98 -4.90 7.18 -33.25
N GLU A 99 -4.07 6.28 -33.78
CA GLU A 99 -3.03 5.58 -33.02
C GLU A 99 -1.99 6.56 -32.43
N SER A 100 -1.50 7.52 -33.22
CA SER A 100 -0.59 8.57 -32.72
C SER A 100 -1.24 9.48 -31.68
N TYR A 101 -2.54 9.75 -31.81
CA TYR A 101 -3.29 10.57 -30.86
C TYR A 101 -3.57 9.82 -29.55
N MET A 102 -3.92 8.53 -29.63
CA MET A 102 -4.12 7.66 -28.46
C MET A 102 -2.84 7.39 -27.69
N ILE A 103 -1.66 7.38 -28.33
CA ILE A 103 -0.38 7.31 -27.61
C ILE A 103 -0.19 8.56 -26.74
N GLY A 104 -0.49 9.74 -27.28
CA GLY A 104 -0.44 11.00 -26.51
C GLY A 104 -1.50 11.10 -25.41
N MET A 105 -2.74 10.67 -25.68
CA MET A 105 -3.81 10.64 -24.67
C MET A 105 -3.56 9.58 -23.60
N ALA A 106 -3.12 8.37 -23.93
CA ALA A 106 -2.82 7.33 -22.94
C ALA A 106 -1.64 7.73 -22.05
N GLN A 107 -0.64 8.43 -22.59
CA GLN A 107 0.45 9.00 -21.81
C GLN A 107 -0.04 10.12 -20.89
N LYS A 108 -0.89 11.02 -21.40
CA LYS A 108 -1.51 12.11 -20.62
C LYS A 108 -2.51 11.61 -19.58
N GLU A 109 -3.30 10.58 -19.86
CA GLU A 109 -4.25 9.95 -18.95
C GLU A 109 -3.53 9.09 -17.92
N ALA A 110 -2.42 8.41 -18.28
CA ALA A 110 -1.54 7.78 -17.30
C ALA A 110 -0.89 8.83 -16.39
N GLU A 111 -0.45 9.97 -16.94
CA GLU A 111 0.02 11.13 -16.18
C GLU A 111 -1.09 11.76 -15.31
N GLU A 112 -2.35 11.84 -15.78
CA GLU A 112 -3.48 12.39 -15.03
C GLU A 112 -4.00 11.42 -13.95
N GLN A 113 -3.98 10.09 -14.20
CA GLN A 113 -4.30 9.06 -13.21
C GLN A 113 -3.21 8.95 -12.13
N SER A 114 -1.94 9.08 -12.53
CA SER A 114 -0.84 9.21 -11.56
C SER A 114 -0.84 10.59 -10.87
N ALA A 115 -1.29 11.66 -11.53
CA ALA A 115 -1.45 12.99 -10.93
C ALA A 115 -2.64 13.06 -9.98
N THR A 116 -3.74 12.35 -10.22
CA THR A 116 -4.93 12.33 -9.33
C THR A 116 -4.65 11.55 -8.04
N SER A 117 -3.99 10.39 -8.16
CA SER A 117 -3.49 9.65 -7.00
C SER A 117 -2.36 10.41 -6.28
N SER A 118 -1.48 11.09 -7.03
CA SER A 118 -0.49 12.02 -6.49
C SER A 118 -1.12 13.24 -5.82
N SER A 119 -2.24 13.79 -6.31
CA SER A 119 -2.87 15.00 -5.76
C SER A 119 -3.57 14.72 -4.43
N GLU A 120 -4.26 13.59 -4.31
CA GLU A 120 -4.86 13.18 -3.03
C GLU A 120 -3.79 12.81 -2.00
N LEU A 121 -2.73 12.10 -2.41
CA LEU A 121 -1.59 11.80 -1.54
C LEU A 121 -0.85 13.08 -1.13
N GLN A 122 -0.60 14.00 -2.05
CA GLN A 122 -0.03 15.33 -1.78
C GLN A 122 -0.91 16.13 -0.83
N GLN A 123 -2.22 16.13 -1.01
CA GLN A 123 -3.15 16.82 -0.12
C GLN A 123 -3.11 16.24 1.30
N ARG A 124 -3.06 14.90 1.44
CA ARG A 124 -2.91 14.23 2.75
C ARG A 124 -1.56 14.52 3.40
N HIS A 125 -0.48 14.51 2.63
CA HIS A 125 0.85 14.84 3.13
C HIS A 125 0.95 16.32 3.54
N TYR A 126 0.34 17.22 2.78
CA TYR A 126 0.26 18.64 3.08
C TYR A 126 -0.52 18.89 4.39
N LEU A 127 -1.71 18.30 4.54
CA LEU A 127 -2.53 18.41 5.76
C LEU A 127 -1.78 17.89 7.00
N ARG A 128 -1.12 16.74 6.90
CA ARG A 128 -0.30 16.19 8.00
C ARG A 128 0.84 17.11 8.36
N ARG A 129 1.56 17.64 7.36
CA ARG A 129 2.69 18.53 7.60
C ARG A 129 2.27 19.82 8.28
N GLU A 130 1.15 20.42 7.87
CA GLU A 130 0.59 21.60 8.55
C GLU A 130 0.16 21.27 9.99
N PHE A 131 -0.59 20.19 10.20
CA PHE A 131 -1.01 19.77 11.53
C PHE A 131 0.19 19.56 12.46
N TRP A 132 1.21 18.83 12.00
CA TRP A 132 2.42 18.58 12.79
C TRP A 132 3.25 19.84 13.02
N THR A 133 3.24 20.79 12.10
CA THR A 133 3.89 22.10 12.30
C THR A 133 3.26 22.82 13.47
N MET A 134 1.93 22.95 13.47
CA MET A 134 1.18 23.58 14.57
C MET A 134 1.35 22.81 15.88
N ALA A 135 1.30 21.48 15.83
CA ALA A 135 1.45 20.64 17.02
C ALA A 135 2.84 20.81 17.63
N LEU A 136 3.90 20.68 16.85
CA LEU A 136 5.28 20.77 17.34
C LEU A 136 5.63 22.17 17.86
N GLU A 137 5.09 23.24 17.26
CA GLU A 137 5.24 24.59 17.81
C GLU A 137 4.65 24.70 19.22
N LYS A 138 3.48 24.09 19.45
CA LYS A 138 2.82 24.03 20.75
C LYS A 138 3.54 23.12 21.75
N PHE A 139 4.07 21.98 21.31
CA PHE A 139 4.90 21.12 22.17
C PHE A 139 6.20 21.81 22.60
N ARG A 140 6.83 22.64 21.74
CA ARG A 140 8.05 23.39 22.10
C ARG A 140 7.83 24.44 23.19
N THR A 141 6.62 24.99 23.30
CA THR A 141 6.24 25.95 24.35
C THR A 141 5.62 25.27 25.57
N SER A 142 5.47 23.95 25.54
CA SER A 142 4.89 23.12 26.59
C SER A 142 5.95 22.63 27.59
N PRO A 143 5.55 22.25 28.82
CA PRO A 143 6.43 21.48 29.71
C PRO A 143 6.83 20.08 29.16
N CYS A 144 6.17 19.58 28.11
CA CYS A 144 6.50 18.29 27.50
C CYS A 144 7.69 18.40 26.53
N SER A 145 8.89 17.99 26.96
CA SER A 145 10.08 18.05 26.10
C SER A 145 10.23 16.90 25.11
N LEU A 146 9.32 15.90 25.14
CA LEU A 146 9.40 14.66 24.36
C LEU A 146 9.58 14.87 22.85
N PHE A 147 8.92 15.89 22.30
CA PHE A 147 8.85 16.11 20.85
C PHE A 147 9.69 17.31 20.37
N ASN A 148 10.47 17.96 21.25
CA ASN A 148 11.20 19.20 20.91
C ASN A 148 12.20 19.02 19.76
N ASN A 149 12.81 17.85 19.65
CA ASN A 149 13.78 17.51 18.61
C ASN A 149 13.13 16.88 17.35
N ARG A 150 11.80 16.93 17.23
CA ARG A 150 11.09 16.40 16.05
C ARG A 150 10.78 17.50 15.04
N ALA A 151 10.85 17.12 13.77
CA ALA A 151 10.45 17.94 12.64
C ALA A 151 9.06 17.50 12.15
N PRO A 152 8.28 18.40 11.52
CA PRO A 152 7.02 18.04 10.89
C PRO A 152 7.22 16.94 9.83
N SER A 153 6.46 15.85 9.92
CA SER A 153 6.51 14.73 8.98
C SER A 153 5.32 14.73 8.01
N THR A 154 5.45 13.99 6.92
CA THR A 154 4.35 13.63 6.02
C THR A 154 3.62 12.35 6.47
N ASP A 155 4.13 11.70 7.51
CA ASP A 155 3.52 10.54 8.16
C ASP A 155 2.33 10.93 9.02
N HIS A 156 1.47 9.95 9.27
CA HIS A 156 0.30 10.10 10.13
C HIS A 156 0.62 9.97 11.63
N TRP A 157 1.90 9.80 11.98
CA TRP A 157 2.35 9.63 13.35
C TRP A 157 3.68 10.36 13.61
N LEU A 158 3.95 10.65 14.88
CA LEU A 158 5.24 11.10 15.40
C LEU A 158 5.58 10.30 16.64
N ALA A 159 6.82 9.81 16.75
CA ALA A 159 7.29 9.10 17.94
C ALA A 159 8.29 9.92 18.77
N ALA A 160 8.29 9.72 20.08
CA ALA A 160 9.28 10.20 21.02
C ALA A 160 9.77 9.05 21.89
N GLY A 161 11.01 9.12 22.35
CA GLY A 161 11.59 8.07 23.20
C GLY A 161 10.95 8.02 24.58
N SER A 162 10.54 6.84 25.02
CA SER A 162 10.09 6.60 26.40
C SER A 162 11.24 6.37 27.40
N GLY A 163 12.48 6.29 26.90
CA GLY A 163 13.65 5.84 27.68
C GLY A 163 13.85 4.32 27.67
N VAL A 164 12.93 3.55 27.07
CA VAL A 164 13.05 2.11 26.88
C VAL A 164 13.08 1.79 25.38
N SER A 165 14.07 1.00 24.96
CA SER A 165 14.24 0.62 23.54
C SER A 165 13.00 -0.14 23.03
N GLY A 166 12.58 0.13 21.80
CA GLY A 166 11.40 -0.50 21.17
C GLY A 166 10.05 -0.16 21.81
N VAL A 167 9.99 0.82 22.71
CA VAL A 167 8.75 1.20 23.41
C VAL A 167 8.43 2.71 23.30
N PRO A 168 8.28 3.31 22.10
CA PRO A 168 8.09 4.75 21.97
C PRO A 168 6.73 5.28 22.47
N PHE A 169 6.71 6.55 22.87
CA PHE A 169 5.48 7.34 22.95
C PHE A 169 5.13 7.88 21.56
N GLU A 170 3.88 7.79 21.14
CA GLU A 170 3.45 8.17 19.80
C GLU A 170 2.23 9.10 19.82
N LEU A 171 2.25 10.08 18.93
CA LEU A 171 1.10 10.89 18.54
C LEU A 171 0.62 10.43 17.17
N ILE A 172 -0.69 10.25 17.00
CA ILE A 172 -1.31 9.84 15.74
C ILE A 172 -2.35 10.88 15.33
N PHE A 173 -2.24 11.34 14.08
CA PHE A 173 -3.20 12.20 13.43
C PHE A 173 -3.87 11.44 12.28
N SER A 174 -5.17 11.19 12.40
CA SER A 174 -5.98 10.54 11.37
C SER A 174 -7.15 11.44 10.93
N GLN A 175 -7.89 11.01 9.90
CA GLN A 175 -9.04 11.75 9.41
C GLN A 175 -10.21 11.78 10.41
N LYS A 176 -10.30 10.79 11.31
CA LYS A 176 -11.47 10.58 12.18
C LYS A 176 -11.13 10.67 13.67
N ASP A 177 -9.85 10.59 14.01
CA ASP A 177 -9.41 10.59 15.40
C ASP A 177 -7.96 11.06 15.55
N ALA A 178 -7.68 11.53 16.76
CA ALA A 178 -6.37 11.84 17.29
C ALA A 178 -6.04 10.80 18.35
N ARG A 179 -4.80 10.33 18.41
CA ARG A 179 -4.39 9.36 19.44
C ARG A 179 -3.07 9.74 20.08
N VAL A 180 -2.99 9.46 21.37
CA VAL A 180 -1.78 9.49 22.17
C VAL A 180 -1.60 8.07 22.69
N GLN A 181 -0.43 7.46 22.44
CA GLN A 181 -0.22 6.07 22.83
C GLN A 181 1.20 5.77 23.29
N LEU A 182 1.34 4.72 24.09
CA LEU A 182 2.58 3.97 24.23
C LEU A 182 2.51 2.77 23.29
N ASN A 183 3.51 2.62 22.43
CA ASN A 183 3.62 1.47 21.55
C ASN A 183 4.75 0.56 22.05
N ILE A 184 4.48 -0.70 22.32
CA ILE A 184 5.42 -1.73 22.79
C ILE A 184 5.69 -2.66 21.62
N SER A 185 6.84 -2.49 20.96
CA SER A 185 7.19 -3.14 19.69
C SER A 185 8.67 -3.49 19.62
N ARG A 186 9.18 -4.16 20.66
CA ARG A 186 10.53 -4.73 20.71
C ARG A 186 10.64 -5.92 19.76
N GLY A 187 11.87 -6.37 19.47
CA GLY A 187 12.12 -7.45 18.50
C GLY A 187 11.47 -8.79 18.89
N ASP A 188 11.35 -9.08 20.19
CA ASP A 188 10.73 -10.30 20.71
C ASP A 188 9.28 -10.06 21.15
N ALA A 189 8.36 -10.88 20.65
CA ALA A 189 6.95 -10.86 21.00
C ALA A 189 6.67 -11.28 22.45
N LEU A 190 7.52 -12.15 23.04
CA LEU A 190 7.42 -12.56 24.43
C LEU A 190 7.78 -11.39 25.36
N GLU A 191 8.84 -10.65 25.05
CA GLU A 191 9.21 -9.42 25.79
C GLU A 191 8.07 -8.40 25.75
N ASN A 192 7.45 -8.20 24.57
CA ASN A 192 6.35 -7.25 24.40
C ASN A 192 5.11 -7.64 25.22
N THR A 193 4.73 -8.92 25.17
CA THR A 193 3.60 -9.46 25.94
C THR A 193 3.88 -9.35 27.44
N TRP A 194 5.07 -9.77 27.88
CA TRP A 194 5.47 -9.71 29.29
C TRP A 194 5.39 -8.29 29.85
N LEU A 195 5.96 -7.31 29.13
CA LEU A 195 5.96 -5.92 29.58
C LEU A 195 4.54 -5.34 29.63
N PHE A 196 3.72 -5.68 28.64
CA PHE A 196 2.33 -5.25 28.59
C PHE A 196 1.50 -5.84 29.73
N GLU A 197 1.62 -7.14 30.02
CA GLU A 197 0.90 -7.79 31.12
C GLU A 197 1.27 -7.18 32.47
N ARG A 198 2.56 -6.93 32.72
CA ARG A 198 3.03 -6.26 33.94
C ARG A 198 2.52 -4.82 34.07
N LEU A 199 2.44 -4.07 32.98
CA LEU A 199 1.79 -2.75 32.98
C LEU A 199 0.29 -2.86 33.24
N GLN A 200 -0.36 -3.89 32.68
CA GLN A 200 -1.79 -4.13 32.83
C GLN A 200 -2.17 -4.51 34.27
N GLU A 201 -1.29 -5.19 35.02
CA GLU A 201 -1.49 -5.42 36.46
C GLU A 201 -1.55 -4.11 37.27
N ARG A 202 -0.88 -3.06 36.78
CA ARG A 202 -0.89 -1.71 37.37
C ARG A 202 -2.00 -0.83 36.77
N ARG A 203 -2.88 -1.37 35.92
CA ARG A 203 -3.91 -0.63 35.16
C ARG A 203 -4.74 0.31 36.01
N THR A 204 -5.33 -0.18 37.10
CA THR A 204 -6.21 0.64 37.95
C THR A 204 -5.49 1.86 38.52
N HIS A 205 -4.22 1.69 38.90
CA HIS A 205 -3.40 2.79 39.38
C HIS A 205 -3.05 3.78 38.26
N ILE A 206 -2.64 3.27 37.10
CA ILE A 206 -2.30 4.09 35.93
C ILE A 206 -3.51 4.90 35.45
N GLU A 207 -4.67 4.28 35.28
CA GLU A 207 -5.90 4.95 34.83
C GLU A 207 -6.39 5.98 35.87
N SER A 208 -6.24 5.68 37.18
CA SER A 208 -6.57 6.63 38.24
C SER A 208 -5.67 7.87 38.23
N LEU A 209 -4.37 7.72 37.97
CA LEU A 209 -3.46 8.87 37.85
C LEU A 209 -3.63 9.59 36.51
N PHE A 210 -3.99 8.86 35.45
CA PHE A 210 -4.22 9.42 34.13
C PHE A 210 -5.51 10.25 34.09
N GLY A 211 -6.53 9.83 34.85
CA GLY A 211 -7.80 10.54 35.04
C GLY A 211 -8.92 10.10 34.11
N GLU A 212 -8.68 9.14 33.22
CA GLU A 212 -9.65 8.58 32.29
C GLU A 212 -9.27 7.13 31.92
N PRO A 213 -10.20 6.29 31.43
CA PRO A 213 -9.87 4.93 31.03
C PRO A 213 -8.97 4.91 29.79
N LEU A 214 -8.04 3.96 29.75
CA LEU A 214 -7.15 3.73 28.62
C LEU A 214 -7.60 2.48 27.84
N ASP A 215 -7.32 2.46 26.54
CA ASP A 215 -7.55 1.30 25.69
C ASP A 215 -6.27 0.47 25.61
N TRP A 216 -6.33 -0.75 26.14
CA TRP A 216 -5.22 -1.68 26.27
C TRP A 216 -5.32 -2.75 25.18
N ARG A 217 -4.41 -2.72 24.20
CA ARG A 217 -4.50 -3.54 22.99
C ARG A 217 -3.33 -4.52 22.89
N LEU A 218 -3.65 -5.81 22.82
CA LEU A 218 -2.75 -6.87 22.40
C LEU A 218 -2.91 -7.08 20.89
N LEU A 219 -1.82 -6.96 20.13
CA LEU A 219 -1.81 -7.10 18.67
C LEU A 219 -0.86 -8.25 18.28
N PRO A 220 -1.25 -9.52 18.48
CA PRO A 220 -0.38 -10.68 18.24
C PRO A 220 0.07 -10.77 16.77
N GLU A 221 -0.78 -10.34 15.84
CA GLU A 221 -0.47 -10.32 14.41
C GLU A 221 0.64 -9.34 14.03
N ARG A 222 0.90 -8.34 14.89
CA ARG A 222 1.96 -7.33 14.71
C ARG A 222 3.13 -7.51 15.66
N LYS A 223 3.10 -8.53 16.52
CA LYS A 223 4.06 -8.71 17.62
C LYS A 223 4.19 -7.43 18.47
N SER A 224 3.11 -6.68 18.66
CA SER A 224 3.14 -5.39 19.38
C SER A 224 2.00 -5.27 20.36
N CYS A 225 2.16 -4.44 21.38
CA CYS A 225 1.10 -4.09 22.32
C CYS A 225 0.98 -2.57 22.42
N GLN A 226 -0.20 -2.05 22.72
CA GLN A 226 -0.43 -0.60 22.75
C GLN A 226 -1.29 -0.20 23.95
N ILE A 227 -0.99 0.96 24.53
CA ILE A 227 -1.82 1.61 25.54
C ILE A 227 -2.24 2.96 24.93
N VAL A 228 -3.53 3.11 24.63
CA VAL A 228 -4.04 4.14 23.73
C VAL A 228 -5.07 5.02 24.44
N CYS A 229 -4.93 6.34 24.25
CA CYS A 229 -5.97 7.33 24.50
C CYS A 229 -6.35 7.97 23.16
N SER A 230 -7.63 7.99 22.81
CA SER A 230 -8.11 8.48 21.51
C SER A 230 -9.25 9.48 21.65
N LYS A 231 -9.27 10.49 20.79
CA LYS A 231 -10.35 11.48 20.69
C LYS A 231 -10.83 11.60 19.25
N ALA A 232 -12.12 11.37 19.03
CA ALA A 232 -12.74 11.49 17.72
C ALA A 232 -12.83 12.97 17.30
N PHE A 233 -12.49 13.27 16.05
CA PHE A 233 -12.60 14.59 15.45
C PHE A 233 -12.52 14.50 13.92
N ASP A 234 -12.84 15.58 13.20
CA ASP A 234 -12.63 15.66 11.75
C ASP A 234 -11.25 16.24 11.42
N GLY A 235 -10.35 15.40 10.93
CA GLY A 235 -8.99 15.78 10.51
C GLY A 235 -8.95 16.82 9.40
N GLY A 236 -10.01 16.94 8.59
CA GLY A 236 -10.12 17.94 7.52
C GLY A 236 -10.53 19.32 8.01
N ASN A 237 -11.13 19.41 9.20
CA ASN A 237 -11.57 20.66 9.78
C ASN A 237 -10.41 21.32 10.55
N LYS A 238 -9.76 22.31 9.94
CA LYS A 238 -8.63 23.03 10.54
C LYS A 238 -8.99 23.88 11.75
N GLU A 239 -10.25 24.28 11.90
CA GLU A 239 -10.70 25.14 12.99
C GLU A 239 -10.62 24.44 14.36
N ILE A 240 -10.77 23.11 14.36
CA ILE A 240 -10.70 22.31 15.59
C ILE A 240 -9.29 21.82 15.92
N TRP A 241 -8.33 21.97 15.01
CA TRP A 241 -6.95 21.51 15.23
C TRP A 241 -6.30 22.09 16.49
N PRO A 242 -6.42 23.40 16.82
CA PRO A 242 -5.82 23.93 18.05
C PRO A 242 -6.30 23.23 19.32
N ALA A 243 -7.60 22.92 19.41
CA ALA A 243 -8.21 22.23 20.56
C ALA A 243 -7.82 20.74 20.62
N ILE A 244 -7.61 20.11 19.47
CA ILE A 244 -7.10 18.73 19.40
C ILE A 244 -5.63 18.67 19.80
N ILE A 245 -4.83 19.65 19.39
CA ILE A 245 -3.42 19.75 19.80
C ILE A 245 -3.31 20.02 21.31
N ASP A 246 -4.16 20.88 21.89
CA ASP A 246 -4.25 21.07 23.35
C ASP A 246 -4.48 19.75 24.07
N TRP A 247 -5.49 19.00 23.62
CA TRP A 247 -5.82 17.71 24.18
C TRP A 247 -4.67 16.71 24.01
N MET A 248 -4.03 16.62 22.82
CA MET A 248 -2.87 15.74 22.60
C MET A 248 -1.73 16.06 23.55
N MET A 249 -1.43 17.34 23.74
CA MET A 249 -0.35 17.80 24.64
C MET A 249 -0.64 17.46 26.10
N ASP A 250 -1.87 17.72 26.56
CA ASP A 250 -2.31 17.38 27.92
C ASP A 250 -2.31 15.87 28.16
N SER A 251 -2.95 15.10 27.27
CA SER A 251 -3.00 13.64 27.35
C SER A 251 -1.60 13.02 27.27
N MET A 252 -0.69 13.54 26.43
CA MET A 252 0.69 13.04 26.39
C MET A 252 1.44 13.32 27.69
N ASN A 253 1.32 14.54 28.24
CA ASN A 253 1.92 14.88 29.53
C ASN A 253 1.42 13.97 30.67
N ARG A 254 0.12 13.70 30.70
CA ARG A 254 -0.47 12.79 31.69
C ARG A 254 0.03 11.36 31.46
N LEU A 255 -0.02 10.85 30.23
CA LEU A 255 0.40 9.49 29.89
C LEU A 255 1.87 9.24 30.23
N GLU A 256 2.74 10.18 29.88
CA GLU A 256 4.17 10.11 30.20
C GLU A 256 4.39 10.05 31.71
N LYS A 257 3.79 10.97 32.46
CA LYS A 257 3.98 11.05 33.92
C LYS A 257 3.49 9.80 34.64
N THR A 258 2.43 9.17 34.17
CA THR A 258 1.85 7.99 34.83
C THR A 258 2.55 6.70 34.45
N ILE A 259 2.93 6.54 33.19
CA ILE A 259 3.49 5.28 32.68
C ILE A 259 5.00 5.22 32.84
N ARG A 260 5.74 6.32 32.58
CA ARG A 260 7.21 6.32 32.53
C ARG A 260 7.87 5.72 33.79
N PRO A 261 7.45 6.02 35.04
CA PRO A 261 8.07 5.43 36.22
C PRO A 261 7.94 3.90 36.26
N SER A 262 6.72 3.38 36.05
CA SER A 262 6.48 1.92 36.02
C SER A 262 7.18 1.25 34.85
N LEU A 263 7.22 1.91 33.69
CA LEU A 263 7.87 1.39 32.49
C LEU A 263 9.39 1.23 32.67
N LEU A 264 10.06 2.20 33.31
CA LEU A 264 11.50 2.13 33.57
C LEU A 264 11.85 1.03 34.59
N GLU A 265 11.04 0.89 35.65
CA GLU A 265 11.17 -0.18 36.64
C GLU A 265 11.04 -1.56 35.99
N LEU A 266 9.97 -1.78 35.23
CA LEU A 266 9.71 -3.05 34.53
C LEU A 266 10.75 -3.34 33.44
N ALA A 267 11.30 -2.32 32.79
CA ALA A 267 12.38 -2.51 31.82
C ALA A 267 13.67 -3.01 32.48
N ILE A 268 13.95 -2.62 33.73
CA ILE A 268 15.08 -3.15 34.51
C ILE A 268 14.81 -4.60 34.90
N GLU A 269 13.61 -4.90 35.39
CA GLU A 269 13.19 -6.27 35.74
C GLU A 269 13.27 -7.21 34.54
N LEU A 270 12.79 -6.78 33.37
CA LEU A 270 12.88 -7.57 32.13
C LEU A 270 14.33 -7.92 31.77
N LYS A 271 15.30 -7.05 32.10
CA LYS A 271 16.72 -7.39 31.91
C LYS A 271 17.19 -8.47 32.86
N GLN A 272 16.66 -8.50 34.07
CA GLN A 272 17.06 -9.44 35.12
C GLN A 272 16.42 -10.82 34.94
N THR A 273 15.26 -10.92 34.29
CA THR A 273 14.60 -12.20 34.02
C THR A 273 15.30 -13.04 32.95
N GLY A 274 16.31 -12.50 32.25
CA GLY A 274 17.07 -13.23 31.22
C GLY A 274 16.28 -13.48 29.93
N LEU A 275 15.13 -12.82 29.75
CA LEU A 275 14.34 -12.84 28.52
C LEU A 275 14.94 -12.00 27.39
N ILE A 276 16.05 -11.28 27.64
CA ILE A 276 16.75 -10.49 26.63
C ILE A 276 17.55 -11.41 25.71
N THR A 277 17.20 -11.40 24.42
CA THR A 277 18.19 -11.70 23.39
C THR A 277 19.03 -10.44 23.18
N GLU A 278 20.31 -10.48 23.57
CA GLU A 278 21.25 -9.42 23.18
C GLU A 278 21.28 -9.41 21.66
N GLY A 279 20.69 -8.37 21.05
CA GLY A 279 20.82 -8.11 19.63
C GLY A 279 22.29 -7.83 19.34
N GLU A 280 22.88 -8.69 18.51
CA GLU A 280 24.19 -8.53 17.91
C GLU A 280 24.35 -7.10 17.38
N GLU A 281 25.29 -6.35 17.97
CA GLU A 281 25.90 -5.21 17.31
C GLU A 281 26.82 -5.76 16.21
N GLU A 282 26.42 -5.61 14.95
CA GLU A 282 27.32 -5.56 13.78
C GLU A 282 27.34 -4.13 13.21
#